data_AF-A0A960KD75-F1
#
_entry.id   AF-A0A960KD75-F1
#
_cell.length_a   1.000
_cell.length_b   1.000
_cell.length_c   1.000
_cell.angle_alpha   90.00
_cell.angle_beta   90.00
_cell.angle_gamma   90.00
#
_symmetry.space_group_name_H-M   'P 1'
#
loop_
_entity.id
_entity.type
_entity.pdbx_description
1 polymer ?
#
loop_
_entity_poly.entity_id
_entity_poly.type
_entity_poly.pdbx_seq_one_letter_code
_entity_poly.pdbx_strand_id
1 'polypeptide(L)'
;MFRRRSAPERGPRRPTWIGRWHERARDQRGVNVVESAFVTPVFIFLVLAVGEIGLAMNDYLAEANAVRGGARVASASGNDLYADYGIVQAVRRESVALERKKIKYVVVYKASAFGEAPSATCQSGVAVTGVCNVYLVSDFDRPKTDFGCLSNQSLDKYWCPSARKVSLSGSGTEFVGVWMKIEHPWLTKLFGNTKTLTDSSVIRLEPRTQ
;
A
#
# COMPACT_ATOMS: atom_id res chain seq x y z
N MET A 1 49.10 -14.90 102.99
CA MET A 1 49.52 -14.76 101.58
C MET A 1 48.26 -14.78 100.71
N PHE A 2 47.79 -13.60 100.29
CA PHE A 2 46.53 -13.39 99.57
C PHE A 2 46.73 -13.58 98.06
N ARG A 3 45.89 -14.40 97.39
CA ARG A 3 45.86 -14.49 95.92
C ARG A 3 44.50 -14.02 95.40
N ARG A 4 44.43 -12.75 95.01
CA ARG A 4 43.26 -12.18 94.29
C ARG A 4 43.14 -12.84 92.92
N ARG A 5 41.95 -13.36 92.59
CA ARG A 5 41.57 -13.74 91.22
C ARG A 5 41.02 -12.50 90.50
N SER A 6 41.62 -12.15 89.37
CA SER A 6 41.19 -11.10 88.46
C SER A 6 40.03 -11.59 87.57
N ALA A 7 39.02 -10.75 87.39
CA ALA A 7 37.90 -10.99 86.46
C ALA A 7 38.30 -10.63 85.02
N PRO A 8 37.67 -11.24 83.98
CA PRO A 8 37.97 -10.90 82.60
C PRO A 8 37.19 -9.67 82.12
N GLU A 9 37.90 -8.74 81.49
CA GLU A 9 37.34 -7.57 80.80
C GLU A 9 36.54 -7.97 79.55
N ARG A 10 35.31 -7.48 79.43
CA ARG A 10 34.51 -7.56 78.19
C ARG A 10 34.81 -6.36 77.31
N GLY A 11 35.43 -6.59 76.16
CA GLY A 11 35.63 -5.55 75.14
C GLY A 11 34.32 -5.02 74.52
N PRO A 12 34.34 -3.82 73.92
CA PRO A 12 33.13 -3.18 73.40
C PRO A 12 32.61 -3.88 72.14
N ARG A 13 31.32 -4.24 72.15
CA ARG A 13 30.61 -4.80 70.99
C ARG A 13 30.37 -3.72 69.93
N ARG A 14 30.94 -3.90 68.74
CA ARG A 14 30.70 -3.01 67.59
C ARG A 14 29.25 -3.13 67.09
N PRO A 15 28.57 -2.03 66.70
CA PRO A 15 27.19 -2.07 66.25
C PRO A 15 27.09 -2.61 64.82
N THR A 16 26.36 -3.72 64.60
CA THR A 16 26.21 -4.41 63.30
C THR A 16 25.14 -3.79 62.37
N TRP A 17 24.83 -2.50 62.49
CA TRP A 17 23.68 -1.88 61.81
C TRP A 17 23.94 -1.49 60.34
N ILE A 18 25.17 -1.61 59.84
CA ILE A 18 25.56 -1.12 58.50
C ILE A 18 25.25 -2.16 57.40
N GLY A 19 24.96 -3.42 57.72
CA GLY A 19 24.78 -4.48 56.72
C GLY A 19 23.43 -4.53 55.99
N ARG A 20 22.38 -3.86 56.50
CA ARG A 20 20.99 -4.14 56.07
C ARG A 20 20.47 -3.31 54.89
N TRP A 21 21.28 -2.40 54.35
CA TRP A 21 20.88 -1.55 53.23
C TRP A 21 21.21 -2.15 51.85
N HIS A 22 22.16 -3.09 51.77
CA HIS A 22 22.56 -3.71 50.51
C HIS A 22 21.63 -4.83 50.03
N GLU A 23 20.84 -5.45 50.92
CA GLU A 23 19.93 -6.55 50.53
C GLU A 23 18.64 -6.05 49.86
N ARG A 24 18.11 -4.88 50.23
CA ARG A 24 16.94 -4.28 49.56
C ARG A 24 17.21 -3.79 48.14
N ALA A 25 18.45 -3.43 47.81
CA ALA A 25 18.82 -2.96 46.48
C ALA A 25 18.86 -4.08 45.41
N ARG A 26 18.92 -5.36 45.83
CA ARG A 26 18.83 -6.51 44.91
C ARG A 26 17.38 -6.87 44.56
N ASP A 27 16.43 -6.56 45.43
CA ASP A 27 15.01 -6.92 45.29
C ASP A 27 14.29 -6.10 44.20
N GLN A 28 14.69 -4.83 44.03
CA GLN A 28 14.12 -3.90 43.04
C GLN A 28 14.45 -4.28 41.58
N ARG A 29 15.52 -5.06 41.34
CA ARG A 29 15.91 -5.46 39.97
C ARG A 29 14.96 -6.51 39.39
N GLY A 30 14.40 -7.39 40.22
CA GLY A 30 13.44 -8.41 39.78
C GLY A 30 12.11 -7.80 39.35
N VAL A 31 11.64 -6.79 40.09
CA VAL A 31 10.39 -6.07 39.80
C VAL A 31 10.46 -5.34 38.45
N ASN A 32 11.56 -4.67 38.14
CA ASN A 32 11.72 -3.98 36.84
C ASN A 32 11.72 -4.94 35.64
N VAL A 33 12.24 -6.15 35.80
CA VAL A 33 12.19 -7.17 34.74
C VAL A 33 10.75 -7.64 34.52
N VAL A 34 9.95 -7.77 35.58
CA VAL A 34 8.55 -8.17 35.47
C VAL A 34 7.70 -7.06 34.86
N GLU A 35 7.90 -5.80 35.25
CA GLU A 35 7.17 -4.66 34.68
C GLU A 35 7.47 -4.49 33.18
N SER A 36 8.75 -4.57 32.80
CA SER A 36 9.13 -4.54 31.38
C SER A 36 8.60 -5.74 30.60
N ALA A 37 8.51 -6.93 31.20
CA ALA A 37 7.94 -8.11 30.54
C ALA A 37 6.47 -7.91 30.12
N PHE A 38 5.71 -7.03 30.80
CA PHE A 38 4.34 -6.68 30.40
C PHE A 38 4.26 -5.50 29.44
N VAL A 39 5.13 -4.48 29.59
CA VAL A 39 5.10 -3.27 28.74
C VAL A 39 5.73 -3.52 27.37
N THR A 40 6.85 -4.24 27.30
CA THR A 40 7.58 -4.51 26.06
C THR A 40 6.73 -5.19 24.96
N PRO A 41 5.91 -6.24 25.23
CA PRO A 41 5.10 -6.84 24.17
C PRO A 41 4.06 -5.87 23.60
N VAL A 42 3.45 -5.01 24.44
CA VAL A 42 2.51 -3.97 23.98
C VAL A 42 3.23 -2.93 23.13
N PHE A 43 4.43 -2.51 23.56
CA PHE A 43 5.25 -1.56 22.81
C PHE A 43 5.66 -2.13 21.45
N ILE A 44 6.14 -3.37 21.38
CA ILE A 44 6.51 -4.03 20.12
C ILE A 44 5.29 -4.16 19.21
N PHE A 45 4.13 -4.55 19.74
CA PHE A 45 2.89 -4.60 18.98
C PHE A 45 2.56 -3.24 18.34
N LEU A 46 2.66 -2.14 19.10
CA LEU A 46 2.43 -0.79 18.57
C LEU A 46 3.42 -0.41 17.47
N VAL A 47 4.71 -0.72 17.65
CA VAL A 47 5.75 -0.46 16.64
C VAL A 47 5.47 -1.25 15.36
N LEU A 48 5.13 -2.54 15.47
CA LEU A 48 4.75 -3.38 14.33
C LEU A 48 3.49 -2.85 13.63
N ALA A 49 2.48 -2.45 14.40
CA ALA A 49 1.25 -1.88 13.85
C ALA A 49 1.51 -0.61 13.03
N VAL A 50 2.33 0.32 13.54
CA VAL A 50 2.72 1.53 12.81
C VAL A 50 3.53 1.19 11.55
N GLY A 51 4.46 0.24 11.65
CA GLY A 51 5.25 -0.22 10.51
C GLY A 51 4.40 -0.80 9.36
N GLU A 52 3.45 -1.67 9.69
CA GLU A 52 2.52 -2.27 8.72
C GLU A 52 1.67 -1.22 8.01
N ILE A 53 1.08 -0.28 8.77
CA ILE A 53 0.28 0.79 8.18
C ILE A 53 1.15 1.67 7.27
N GLY A 54 2.41 1.91 7.64
CA GLY A 54 3.37 2.62 6.80
C GLY A 54 3.64 1.92 5.46
N LEU A 55 3.79 0.60 5.46
CA LEU A 55 3.96 -0.20 4.23
C LEU A 55 2.70 -0.17 3.36
N ALA A 56 1.51 -0.31 3.97
CA ALA A 56 0.24 -0.22 3.24
C ALA A 56 0.05 1.17 2.61
N MET A 57 0.46 2.24 3.31
CA MET A 57 0.42 3.60 2.78
C MET A 57 1.40 3.79 1.62
N ASN A 58 2.59 3.18 1.66
CA ASN A 58 3.53 3.21 0.54
C ASN A 58 2.93 2.58 -0.72
N ASP A 59 2.29 1.41 -0.58
CA ASP A 59 1.61 0.73 -1.69
C ASP A 59 0.43 1.58 -2.21
N TYR A 60 -0.35 2.21 -1.33
CA TYR A 60 -1.44 3.12 -1.73
C TYR A 60 -0.93 4.33 -2.53
N LEU A 61 0.18 4.97 -2.10
CA LEU A 61 0.77 6.09 -2.82
C LEU A 61 1.28 5.69 -4.20
N ALA A 62 1.90 4.51 -4.31
CA ALA A 62 2.34 3.98 -5.60
C ALA A 62 1.16 3.68 -6.52
N GLU A 63 0.07 3.11 -6.00
CA GLU A 63 -1.17 2.91 -6.74
C GLU A 63 -1.76 4.23 -7.25
N ALA A 64 -1.88 5.21 -6.36
CA ALA A 64 -2.45 6.52 -6.68
C ALA A 64 -1.63 7.26 -7.75
N ASN A 65 -0.30 7.18 -7.68
CA ASN A 65 0.57 7.75 -8.69
C ASN A 65 0.41 7.04 -10.04
N ALA A 66 0.26 5.72 -10.03
CA ALA A 66 0.10 4.92 -11.24
C ALA A 66 -1.20 5.22 -11.98
N VAL A 67 -2.34 5.28 -11.29
CA VAL A 67 -3.63 5.62 -11.93
C VAL A 67 -3.63 7.06 -12.47
N ARG A 68 -3.03 8.01 -11.75
CA ARG A 68 -2.91 9.40 -12.21
C ARG A 68 -1.98 9.52 -13.41
N GLY A 69 -0.86 8.80 -13.43
CA GLY A 69 0.05 8.75 -14.57
C GLY A 69 -0.61 8.15 -15.81
N GLY A 70 -1.35 7.06 -15.64
CA GLY A 70 -2.18 6.46 -16.69
C GLY A 70 -3.22 7.44 -17.23
N ALA A 71 -3.96 8.12 -16.35
CA ALA A 71 -4.98 9.09 -16.74
C ALA A 71 -4.38 10.26 -17.53
N ARG A 72 -3.23 10.82 -17.12
CA ARG A 72 -2.53 11.87 -17.88
C ARG A 72 -2.19 11.42 -19.30
N VAL A 73 -1.68 10.21 -19.47
CA VAL A 73 -1.37 9.66 -20.80
C VAL A 73 -2.66 9.39 -21.59
N ALA A 74 -3.72 8.94 -20.92
CA ALA A 74 -5.02 8.74 -21.55
C ALA A 74 -5.57 10.06 -22.14
N SER A 75 -5.51 11.14 -21.35
CA SER A 75 -5.89 12.50 -21.76
C SER A 75 -5.16 12.92 -23.03
N ALA A 76 -3.82 12.87 -23.00
CA ALA A 76 -2.98 13.30 -24.11
C ALA A 76 -3.11 12.40 -25.36
N SER A 77 -3.34 11.09 -25.16
CA SER A 77 -3.46 10.14 -26.27
C SER A 77 -4.81 10.24 -26.98
N GLY A 78 -5.86 10.74 -26.32
CA GLY A 78 -7.16 10.98 -26.95
C GLY A 78 -7.75 9.69 -27.55
N ASN A 79 -7.96 9.73 -28.87
CA ASN A 79 -8.46 8.62 -29.68
C ASN A 79 -7.38 7.95 -30.54
N ASP A 80 -6.09 8.11 -30.21
CA ASP A 80 -5.01 7.40 -30.87
C ASP A 80 -5.23 5.88 -30.79
N LEU A 81 -4.97 5.17 -31.89
CA LEU A 81 -5.17 3.72 -31.98
C LEU A 81 -4.47 2.95 -30.86
N TYR A 82 -3.30 3.43 -30.42
CA TYR A 82 -2.49 2.78 -29.40
C TYR A 82 -2.54 3.50 -28.05
N ALA A 83 -3.58 4.30 -27.79
CA ALA A 83 -3.71 5.04 -26.53
C ALA A 83 -3.61 4.11 -25.31
N ASP A 84 -4.28 2.95 -25.35
CA ASP A 84 -4.31 2.02 -24.21
C ASP A 84 -2.95 1.36 -23.96
N TYR A 85 -2.16 1.10 -25.00
CA TYR A 85 -0.76 0.71 -24.83
C TYR A 85 0.01 1.79 -24.05
N GLY A 86 -0.13 3.05 -24.44
CA GLY A 86 0.49 4.18 -23.75
C GLY A 86 0.06 4.28 -22.28
N ILE A 87 -1.23 4.11 -22.00
CA ILE A 87 -1.80 4.13 -20.65
C ILE A 87 -1.21 3.00 -19.80
N VAL A 88 -1.24 1.76 -20.31
CA VAL A 88 -0.72 0.58 -19.60
C VAL A 88 0.78 0.72 -19.33
N GLN A 89 1.55 1.22 -20.31
CA GLN A 89 2.99 1.48 -20.10
C GLN A 89 3.25 2.60 -19.09
N ALA A 90 2.39 3.62 -19.03
CA ALA A 90 2.49 4.66 -18.00
C ALA A 90 2.22 4.09 -16.62
N VAL A 91 1.14 3.32 -16.46
CA VAL A 91 0.81 2.62 -15.20
C VAL A 91 1.96 1.71 -14.79
N ARG A 92 2.56 0.95 -15.73
CA ARG A 92 3.74 0.11 -15.47
C ARG A 92 4.93 0.90 -14.91
N ARG A 93 5.26 2.06 -15.51
CA ARG A 93 6.42 2.88 -15.06
C ARG A 93 6.18 3.51 -13.70
N GLU A 94 4.96 3.91 -13.41
CA GLU A 94 4.60 4.61 -12.17
C GLU A 94 4.36 3.62 -11.01
N SER A 95 4.06 2.36 -11.32
CA SER A 95 3.86 1.28 -10.33
C SER A 95 5.14 0.50 -9.99
N VAL A 96 6.34 1.00 -10.34
CA VAL A 96 7.62 0.30 -10.08
C VAL A 96 7.91 0.06 -8.60
N ALA A 97 7.33 0.86 -7.71
CA ALA A 97 7.42 0.67 -6.26
C ALA A 97 6.54 -0.49 -5.75
N LEU A 98 5.57 -0.95 -6.56
CA LEU A 98 4.72 -2.09 -6.25
C LEU A 98 5.37 -3.39 -6.74
N GLU A 99 5.34 -4.42 -5.90
CA GLU A 99 5.64 -5.77 -6.35
C GLU A 99 4.57 -6.24 -7.35
N ARG A 100 4.98 -6.74 -8.52
CA ARG A 100 4.08 -7.17 -9.59
C ARG A 100 2.98 -8.15 -9.14
N LYS A 101 3.25 -9.03 -8.18
CA LYS A 101 2.28 -9.99 -7.62
C LYS A 101 1.13 -9.33 -6.82
N LYS A 102 1.33 -8.10 -6.33
CA LYS A 102 0.32 -7.32 -5.60
C LYS A 102 -0.70 -6.72 -6.55
N ILE A 103 -0.28 -6.37 -7.77
CA ILE A 103 -1.16 -5.78 -8.78
C ILE A 103 -2.04 -6.89 -9.35
N LYS A 104 -3.37 -6.72 -9.27
CA LYS A 104 -4.31 -7.67 -9.84
C LYS A 104 -4.63 -7.33 -11.28
N TYR A 105 -5.14 -6.12 -11.50
CA TYR A 105 -5.48 -5.62 -12.82
C TYR A 105 -5.67 -4.11 -12.80
N VAL A 106 -5.60 -3.54 -13.99
CA VAL A 106 -5.88 -2.15 -14.31
C VAL A 106 -7.09 -2.10 -15.22
N VAL A 107 -7.99 -1.17 -14.97
CA VAL A 107 -9.20 -0.96 -15.75
C VAL A 107 -9.10 0.41 -16.41
N VAL A 108 -9.24 0.43 -17.73
CA VAL A 108 -9.41 1.66 -18.49
C VAL A 108 -10.86 1.73 -18.93
N TYR A 109 -11.59 2.75 -18.51
CA TYR A 109 -13.04 2.82 -18.65
C TYR A 109 -13.53 4.18 -19.10
N LYS A 110 -14.70 4.15 -19.74
CA LYS A 110 -15.47 5.32 -20.10
C LYS A 110 -16.14 5.89 -18.85
N ALA A 111 -15.86 7.13 -18.53
CA ALA A 111 -16.53 7.87 -17.46
C ALA A 111 -17.46 8.95 -18.05
N SER A 112 -18.47 9.31 -17.29
CA SER A 112 -19.41 10.41 -17.56
C SER A 112 -19.04 11.69 -16.80
N ALA A 113 -18.36 11.58 -15.66
CA ALA A 113 -17.92 12.72 -14.86
C ALA A 113 -16.61 12.48 -14.11
N PHE A 114 -15.98 13.55 -13.63
CA PHE A 114 -14.81 13.48 -12.77
C PHE A 114 -15.11 12.67 -11.49
N GLY A 115 -14.19 11.79 -11.11
CA GLY A 115 -14.30 10.97 -9.90
C GLY A 115 -15.32 9.82 -10.00
N GLU A 116 -15.95 9.61 -11.15
CA GLU A 116 -16.85 8.46 -11.34
C GLU A 116 -16.05 7.16 -11.32
N ALA A 117 -16.45 6.23 -10.45
CA ALA A 117 -15.89 4.88 -10.40
C ALA A 117 -16.39 4.02 -11.57
N PRO A 118 -15.61 3.03 -12.04
CA PRO A 118 -16.06 2.11 -13.07
C PRO A 118 -17.23 1.25 -12.59
N SER A 119 -17.98 0.64 -13.52
CA SER A 119 -19.07 -0.28 -13.18
C SER A 119 -18.57 -1.47 -12.32
N ALA A 120 -19.47 -2.06 -11.53
CA ALA A 120 -19.13 -3.21 -10.66
C ALA A 120 -18.50 -4.38 -11.44
N THR A 121 -18.94 -4.62 -12.69
CA THR A 121 -18.39 -5.65 -13.58
C THR A 121 -16.94 -5.35 -13.99
N CYS A 122 -16.65 -4.08 -14.29
CA CYS A 122 -15.27 -3.66 -14.58
C CYS A 122 -14.40 -3.75 -13.32
N GLN A 123 -14.93 -3.39 -12.14
CA GLN A 123 -14.23 -3.53 -10.87
C GLN A 123 -13.96 -5.00 -10.50
N SER A 124 -14.77 -5.95 -10.97
CA SER A 124 -14.51 -7.39 -10.81
C SER A 124 -13.53 -7.96 -11.83
N GLY A 125 -12.88 -7.11 -12.64
CA GLY A 125 -11.86 -7.52 -13.60
C GLY A 125 -12.43 -8.11 -14.89
N VAL A 126 -13.68 -7.77 -15.23
CA VAL A 126 -14.34 -8.23 -16.46
C VAL A 126 -14.50 -7.06 -17.42
N ALA A 127 -13.95 -7.20 -18.63
CA ALA A 127 -14.09 -6.20 -19.68
C ALA A 127 -15.53 -6.18 -20.22
N VAL A 128 -16.02 -4.98 -20.55
CA VAL A 128 -17.41 -4.76 -20.96
C VAL A 128 -17.43 -3.91 -22.23
N THR A 129 -18.09 -4.42 -23.27
CA THR A 129 -18.20 -3.75 -24.57
C THR A 129 -18.81 -2.35 -24.43
N GLY A 130 -18.13 -1.35 -24.99
CA GLY A 130 -18.50 0.06 -24.94
C GLY A 130 -18.21 0.76 -23.61
N VAL A 131 -17.70 0.05 -22.60
CA VAL A 131 -17.58 0.57 -21.23
C VAL A 131 -16.16 0.49 -20.71
N CYS A 132 -15.49 -0.66 -20.75
CA CYS A 132 -14.15 -0.80 -20.16
C CYS A 132 -13.33 -1.94 -20.75
N ASN A 133 -12.02 -1.73 -20.73
CA ASN A 133 -10.99 -2.72 -20.94
C ASN A 133 -10.33 -3.07 -19.61
N VAL A 134 -9.85 -4.31 -19.48
CA VAL A 134 -9.16 -4.80 -18.27
C VAL A 134 -7.81 -5.37 -18.67
N TYR A 135 -6.77 -4.93 -17.99
CA TYR A 135 -5.38 -5.29 -18.23
C TYR A 135 -4.80 -5.99 -17.01
N LEU A 136 -4.27 -7.19 -17.23
CA LEU A 136 -3.53 -7.95 -16.23
C LEU A 136 -2.07 -7.47 -16.18
N VAL A 137 -1.36 -7.86 -15.13
CA VAL A 137 0.09 -7.59 -15.00
C VAL A 137 0.89 -8.19 -16.16
N SER A 138 0.46 -9.33 -16.71
CA SER A 138 1.08 -9.92 -17.90
C SER A 138 0.99 -9.01 -19.12
N ASP A 139 -0.01 -8.13 -19.17
CA ASP A 139 -0.25 -7.26 -20.32
C ASP A 139 0.70 -6.07 -20.35
N PHE A 140 1.38 -5.79 -19.22
CA PHE A 140 2.38 -4.73 -19.13
C PHE A 140 3.62 -5.03 -19.98
N ASP A 141 3.89 -6.30 -20.24
CA ASP A 141 5.02 -6.79 -21.04
C ASP A 141 4.61 -7.12 -22.49
N ARG A 142 3.34 -6.90 -22.88
CA ARG A 142 2.86 -7.13 -24.24
C ARG A 142 3.43 -6.11 -25.23
N PRO A 143 3.77 -6.53 -26.46
CA PRO A 143 4.23 -5.61 -27.48
C PRO A 143 3.09 -4.69 -27.94
N LYS A 144 3.44 -3.49 -28.43
CA LYS A 144 2.48 -2.52 -28.99
C LYS A 144 1.57 -3.12 -30.07
N THR A 145 2.07 -4.10 -30.81
CA THR A 145 1.34 -4.80 -31.89
C THR A 145 0.16 -5.64 -31.41
N ASP A 146 0.05 -5.94 -30.11
CA ASP A 146 -1.10 -6.67 -29.55
C ASP A 146 -2.27 -5.72 -29.23
N PHE A 147 -2.04 -4.40 -29.31
CA PHE A 147 -3.02 -3.34 -29.10
C PHE A 147 -3.49 -2.76 -30.45
N GLY A 148 -4.57 -1.99 -30.42
CA GLY A 148 -5.20 -1.38 -31.59
C GLY A 148 -6.56 -1.98 -31.94
N CYS A 149 -7.32 -2.45 -30.97
CA CYS A 149 -8.67 -3.01 -31.13
C CYS A 149 -8.73 -4.20 -32.09
N LEU A 150 -7.71 -5.05 -32.03
CA LEU A 150 -7.59 -6.19 -32.93
C LEU A 150 -8.68 -7.21 -32.67
N SER A 151 -9.27 -7.76 -33.73
CA SER A 151 -10.34 -8.75 -33.64
C SER A 151 -9.88 -10.08 -33.02
N ASN A 152 -8.60 -10.42 -33.17
CA ASN A 152 -7.96 -11.61 -32.62
C ASN A 152 -7.39 -11.41 -31.20
N GLN A 153 -7.48 -10.20 -30.63
CA GLN A 153 -7.06 -9.92 -29.26
C GLN A 153 -8.26 -9.51 -28.40
N SER A 154 -8.07 -9.44 -27.08
CA SER A 154 -9.10 -8.99 -26.14
C SER A 154 -8.67 -7.84 -25.25
N LEU A 155 -7.49 -7.28 -25.48
CA LEU A 155 -6.88 -6.25 -24.63
C LEU A 155 -7.72 -4.97 -24.62
N ASP A 156 -7.90 -4.36 -25.80
CA ASP A 156 -8.51 -3.03 -25.94
C ASP A 156 -9.75 -3.00 -26.86
N LYS A 157 -10.24 -4.17 -27.30
CA LYS A 157 -11.37 -4.27 -28.22
C LYS A 157 -12.72 -3.90 -27.60
N TYR A 158 -12.88 -4.05 -26.29
CA TYR A 158 -14.18 -3.87 -25.64
C TYR A 158 -14.56 -2.39 -25.61
N TRP A 159 -13.60 -1.53 -25.31
CA TRP A 159 -13.74 -0.08 -25.48
C TRP A 159 -12.57 0.48 -26.29
N CYS A 160 -12.72 0.40 -27.61
CA CYS A 160 -11.67 0.74 -28.55
C CYS A 160 -11.24 2.22 -28.47
N PRO A 161 -9.93 2.53 -28.35
CA PRO A 161 -9.44 3.90 -28.31
C PRO A 161 -9.87 4.78 -29.49
N SER A 162 -9.90 4.25 -30.71
CA SER A 162 -10.25 5.03 -31.90
C SER A 162 -11.72 5.49 -31.92
N ALA A 163 -12.59 4.85 -31.14
CA ALA A 163 -14.00 5.22 -31.00
C ALA A 163 -14.26 6.30 -29.93
N ARG A 164 -13.23 6.79 -29.23
CA ARG A 164 -13.36 7.81 -28.18
C ARG A 164 -13.67 9.18 -28.77
N LYS A 165 -14.56 9.93 -28.11
CA LYS A 165 -14.90 11.29 -28.55
C LYS A 165 -13.90 12.32 -28.02
N VAL A 166 -13.22 13.00 -28.95
CA VAL A 166 -12.15 13.98 -28.68
C VAL A 166 -12.40 15.34 -29.35
N SER A 167 -13.66 15.75 -29.48
CA SER A 167 -14.01 17.04 -30.11
C SER A 167 -14.53 18.06 -29.08
N LEU A 168 -14.15 19.33 -29.25
CA LEU A 168 -14.74 20.47 -28.50
C LEU A 168 -16.10 20.90 -29.06
N SER A 169 -16.44 20.49 -30.29
CA SER A 169 -17.70 20.79 -30.95
C SER A 169 -18.50 19.51 -31.23
N GLY A 170 -19.82 19.61 -31.35
CA GLY A 170 -20.69 18.46 -31.63
C GLY A 170 -20.82 17.50 -30.44
N SER A 171 -20.44 16.23 -30.61
CA SER A 171 -20.68 15.12 -29.65
C SER A 171 -19.99 15.24 -28.29
N GLY A 172 -19.23 16.32 -28.07
CA GLY A 172 -18.49 16.62 -26.85
C GLY A 172 -17.20 15.79 -26.72
N THR A 173 -16.47 16.09 -25.66
CA THR A 173 -15.27 15.33 -25.26
C THR A 173 -15.64 14.38 -24.13
N GLU A 174 -15.26 13.12 -24.25
CA GLU A 174 -15.54 12.11 -23.22
C GLU A 174 -14.48 12.11 -22.10
N PHE A 175 -14.86 11.56 -20.95
CA PHE A 175 -13.93 11.32 -19.85
C PHE A 175 -13.39 9.90 -19.92
N VAL A 176 -12.12 9.77 -19.60
CA VAL A 176 -11.44 8.49 -19.46
C VAL A 176 -11.03 8.32 -18.00
N GLY A 177 -11.38 7.18 -17.44
CA GLY A 177 -10.96 6.76 -16.13
C GLY A 177 -9.90 5.67 -16.22
N VAL A 178 -8.90 5.75 -15.35
CA VAL A 178 -7.97 4.67 -15.05
C VAL A 178 -8.19 4.28 -13.60
N TRP A 179 -8.49 3.02 -13.36
CA TRP A 179 -8.70 2.45 -12.04
C TRP A 179 -7.78 1.24 -11.87
N MET A 180 -7.24 1.04 -10.68
CA MET A 180 -6.37 -0.09 -10.39
C MET A 180 -6.85 -0.81 -9.15
N LYS A 181 -6.57 -2.11 -9.08
CA LYS A 181 -6.74 -2.92 -7.88
C LYS A 181 -5.45 -3.63 -7.54
N ILE A 182 -5.05 -3.48 -6.28
CA ILE A 182 -3.92 -4.19 -5.71
C ILE A 182 -4.32 -4.91 -4.42
N GLU A 183 -3.55 -5.93 -4.05
CA GLU A 183 -3.65 -6.61 -2.76
C GLU A 183 -2.34 -6.43 -2.00
N HIS A 184 -2.43 -5.73 -0.87
CA HIS A 184 -1.34 -5.55 0.09
C HIS A 184 -1.34 -6.72 1.10
N PRO A 185 -0.31 -7.59 1.12
CA PRO A 185 -0.18 -8.61 2.14
C PRO A 185 0.37 -8.02 3.44
N TRP A 186 -0.30 -8.28 4.57
CA TRP A 186 0.21 -7.88 5.88
C TRP A 186 1.36 -8.82 6.29
N LEU A 187 2.52 -8.27 6.64
CA LEU A 187 3.72 -9.06 6.92
C LEU A 187 3.59 -9.87 8.22
N THR A 188 3.10 -9.23 9.26
CA THR A 188 2.87 -9.76 10.62
C THR A 188 1.53 -10.45 10.76
N LYS A 189 0.62 -10.30 9.78
CA LYS A 189 -0.75 -10.80 9.78
C LYS A 189 -1.65 -10.29 10.91
N LEU A 190 -1.23 -9.23 11.61
CA LEU A 190 -2.00 -8.63 12.72
C LEU A 190 -3.37 -8.10 12.28
N PHE A 191 -3.50 -7.71 11.00
CA PHE A 191 -4.73 -7.16 10.41
C PHE A 191 -5.38 -8.10 9.38
N GLY A 192 -5.09 -9.40 9.47
CA GLY A 192 -5.51 -10.42 8.51
C GLY A 192 -4.43 -10.78 7.49
N ASN A 193 -4.78 -11.46 6.41
CA ASN A 193 -3.80 -11.90 5.40
C ASN A 193 -3.47 -10.81 4.39
N THR A 194 -4.49 -10.11 3.89
CA THR A 194 -4.35 -9.12 2.83
C THR A 194 -5.36 -7.99 3.00
N LYS A 195 -5.02 -6.81 2.48
CA LYS A 195 -5.91 -5.67 2.31
C LYS A 195 -5.99 -5.33 0.83
N THR A 196 -7.20 -5.29 0.29
CA THR A 196 -7.45 -4.75 -1.05
C THR A 196 -7.34 -3.23 -1.00
N LEU A 197 -6.54 -2.67 -1.88
CA LEU A 197 -6.44 -1.23 -2.15
C LEU A 197 -6.89 -1.00 -3.59
N THR A 198 -7.60 0.11 -3.79
CA THR A 198 -8.13 0.52 -5.08
C THR A 198 -8.08 2.04 -5.16
N ASP A 199 -7.61 2.58 -6.27
CA ASP A 199 -7.72 4.01 -6.58
C ASP A 199 -8.16 4.24 -8.04
N SER A 200 -8.65 5.44 -8.33
CA SER A 200 -8.96 5.87 -9.69
C SER A 200 -8.60 7.31 -9.95
N SER A 201 -8.30 7.58 -11.22
CA SER A 201 -8.16 8.93 -11.74
C SER A 201 -8.99 9.05 -13.02
N VAL A 202 -9.90 10.02 -13.03
CA VAL A 202 -10.72 10.36 -14.19
C VAL A 202 -10.32 11.72 -14.71
N ILE A 203 -10.09 11.82 -16.01
CA ILE A 203 -9.73 13.06 -16.69
C ILE A 203 -10.49 13.16 -18.01
N ARG A 204 -10.73 14.40 -18.44
CA ARG A 204 -11.30 14.67 -19.76
C ARG A 204 -10.23 14.42 -20.82
N LEU A 205 -10.58 13.77 -21.93
CA LEU A 205 -9.66 13.61 -23.06
C LEU A 205 -9.25 14.97 -23.63
N GLU A 206 -8.05 15.06 -24.19
CA GLU A 206 -7.65 16.26 -24.93
C GLU A 206 -8.34 16.32 -26.29
N PRO A 207 -8.85 17.50 -26.68
CA PRO A 207 -9.38 17.67 -28.01
C PRO A 207 -8.31 17.50 -29.08
N ARG A 208 -8.67 16.86 -30.18
CA ARG A 208 -7.84 16.81 -31.39
C ARG A 208 -8.58 17.44 -32.56
N THR A 209 -7.88 18.26 -33.33
CA THR A 209 -8.34 18.68 -34.65
C THR A 209 -8.40 17.44 -35.53
N GLN A 210 -9.63 17.05 -35.88
CA GLN A 210 -9.88 16.05 -36.92
C GLN A 210 -9.64 16.64 -38.30
#